data_AF-A0A976LQ76-F1
#
_entry.id   AF-A0A976LQ76-F1
#
_cell.length_a   1.000
_cell.length_b   1.000
_cell.length_c   1.000
_cell.angle_alpha   90.00
_cell.angle_beta   90.00
_cell.angle_gamma   90.00
#
_symmetry.space_group_name_H-M   'P 1'
#
loop_
_entity.id
_entity.type
_entity.pdbx_description
1 polymer ?
#
loop_
_entity_poly.entity_id
_entity_poly.type
_entity_poly.pdbx_seq_one_letter_code
_entity_poly.pdbx_strand_id
1 'polypeptide(L)' 'MSHTIKELRETSDEQLIIDHDKKADSTDPGVNYYLDELQRRQQNRQTKIMLWLTVVITILTAANVITVFASLLCR' A
#
# COMPACT_ATOMS: atom_id res chain seq x y z
N MET A 1 -9.56 19.67 -19.60
CA MET A 1 -8.54 18.78 -20.16
C MET A 1 -8.28 17.69 -19.13
N SER A 2 -8.43 16.40 -19.49
CA SER A 2 -8.09 15.32 -18.56
C SER A 2 -6.57 15.25 -18.47
N HIS A 3 -6.04 15.28 -17.24
CA HIS A 3 -4.61 15.11 -17.03
C HIS A 3 -4.18 13.74 -17.55
N THR A 4 -2.99 13.66 -18.13
CA THR A 4 -2.47 12.37 -18.60
C THR A 4 -2.08 11.51 -17.39
N ILE A 5 -2.17 10.18 -17.54
CA ILE A 5 -1.76 9.20 -16.52
C ILE A 5 -0.33 9.48 -16.00
N LYS A 6 0.54 10.01 -16.88
CA LYS A 6 1.92 10.35 -16.56
C LYS A 6 2.02 11.51 -15.57
N GLU A 7 1.24 12.58 -15.78
CA GLU A 7 1.20 13.73 -14.88
C GLU A 7 0.65 13.34 -13.49
N LEU A 8 -0.38 12.48 -13.45
CA LEU A 8 -0.89 11.97 -12.17
C LEU A 8 0.16 11.22 -11.38
N ARG A 9 1.07 10.48 -12.04
CA ARG A 9 2.12 9.71 -11.37
C ARG A 9 3.25 10.57 -10.80
N GLU A 10 3.46 11.76 -11.35
CA GLU A 10 4.48 12.71 -10.91
C GLU A 10 3.93 13.68 -9.84
N THR A 11 2.60 13.77 -9.72
CA THR A 11 1.91 14.61 -8.74
C THR A 11 1.90 13.98 -7.34
N SER A 12 2.01 14.80 -6.28
CA SER A 12 1.95 14.34 -4.87
C SER A 12 0.54 13.92 -4.46
N ASP A 13 0.43 13.09 -3.42
CA ASP A 13 -0.86 12.60 -2.91
C ASP A 13 -1.77 13.75 -2.46
N GLU A 14 -1.24 14.75 -1.74
CA GLU A 14 -1.98 15.95 -1.33
C GLU A 14 -2.49 16.75 -2.53
N GLN A 15 -1.68 16.89 -3.58
CA GLN A 15 -2.07 17.64 -4.77
C GLN A 15 -3.15 16.88 -5.56
N LEU A 16 -3.08 15.54 -5.59
CA LEU A 16 -4.13 14.66 -6.13
C LEU A 16 -5.47 14.84 -5.40
N ILE A 17 -5.45 14.99 -4.07
CA ILE A 17 -6.66 15.22 -3.26
C ILE A 17 -7.25 16.61 -3.58
N ILE A 18 -6.41 17.65 -3.63
CA ILE A 18 -6.85 19.01 -3.97
C ILE A 18 -7.49 19.07 -5.36
N ASP A 19 -6.89 18.38 -6.33
CA ASP A 19 -7.39 18.37 -7.71
C ASP A 19 -8.67 17.53 -7.86
N HIS A 20 -8.80 16.47 -7.06
CA HIS A 20 -10.05 15.73 -6.92
C HIS A 20 -11.15 16.62 -6.31
N ASP A 21 -10.90 17.26 -5.17
CA ASP A 21 -11.92 18.04 -4.45
C ASP A 21 -12.41 19.24 -5.27
N LYS A 22 -11.51 19.90 -6.01
CA LYS A 22 -11.87 20.96 -6.97
C LYS A 22 -12.77 20.49 -8.11
N LYS A 23 -12.66 19.22 -8.51
CA LYS A 23 -13.45 18.63 -9.59
C LYS A 23 -14.69 17.90 -9.09
N ALA A 24 -14.71 17.46 -7.84
CA ALA A 24 -15.84 16.79 -7.21
C ALA A 24 -17.06 17.73 -7.06
N ASP A 25 -16.83 19.05 -6.95
CA ASP A 25 -17.88 20.07 -7.00
C ASP A 25 -18.57 20.19 -8.37
N SER A 26 -17.98 19.61 -9.41
CA SER A 26 -18.60 19.47 -10.73
C SER A 26 -19.11 18.06 -10.91
N THR A 27 -20.34 17.88 -11.43
CA THR A 27 -20.93 16.59 -11.82
C THR A 27 -20.23 15.96 -13.03
N ASP A 28 -18.90 15.92 -13.02
CA ASP A 28 -18.08 15.30 -14.04
C ASP A 28 -17.82 13.83 -13.65
N PRO A 29 -18.29 12.85 -14.43
CA PRO A 29 -18.11 11.43 -14.12
C PRO A 29 -16.63 10.96 -14.16
N GLY A 30 -15.68 11.83 -14.54
CA GLY A 30 -14.24 11.53 -14.65
C GLY A 30 -13.41 11.61 -13.36
N VAL A 31 -13.98 11.94 -12.19
CA VAL A 31 -13.19 12.17 -10.95
C VAL A 31 -12.67 10.88 -10.30
N ASN A 32 -13.28 9.73 -10.60
CA ASN A 32 -12.92 8.43 -10.01
C ASN A 32 -11.46 8.03 -10.29
N TYR A 33 -10.88 8.51 -11.39
CA TYR A 33 -9.50 8.20 -11.77
C TYR A 33 -8.46 8.70 -10.74
N TYR A 34 -8.73 9.80 -10.04
CA TYR A 34 -7.87 10.30 -8.96
C TYR A 34 -7.91 9.38 -7.73
N LEU A 35 -9.10 8.90 -7.39
CA LEU A 35 -9.30 7.96 -6.28
C LEU A 35 -8.64 6.61 -6.56
N ASP A 36 -8.75 6.11 -7.79
CA ASP A 36 -8.10 4.86 -8.21
C ASP A 36 -6.58 4.93 -8.07
N GLU A 37 -5.96 6.06 -8.45
CA GLU A 37 -4.51 6.25 -8.33
C GLU A 37 -4.06 6.38 -6.86
N LEU A 38 -4.81 7.13 -6.03
CA LEU A 38 -4.58 7.21 -4.58
C LEU A 38 -4.67 5.83 -3.93
N GLN A 39 -5.72 5.06 -4.26
CA GLN A 39 -5.92 3.71 -3.76
C GLN A 39 -4.77 2.79 -4.19
N ARG A 40 -4.34 2.86 -5.46
CA ARG A 40 -3.20 2.08 -5.97
C ARG A 40 -1.91 2.39 -5.20
N ARG A 41 -1.64 3.67 -4.92
CA ARG A 41 -0.47 4.10 -4.13
C ARG A 41 -0.55 3.59 -2.69
N GLN A 42 -1.72 3.71 -2.06
CA GLN A 42 -1.93 3.24 -0.69
C GLN A 42 -1.78 1.72 -0.58
N GLN A 43 -2.37 0.96 -1.52
CA GLN A 43 -2.21 -0.49 -1.60
C GLN A 43 -0.73 -0.87 -1.75
N ASN A 44 0.04 -0.19 -2.61
CA ASN A 44 1.47 -0.45 -2.74
C ASN A 44 2.25 -0.21 -1.44
N ARG A 45 1.91 0.84 -0.66
CA ARG A 45 2.52 1.08 0.65
C ARG A 45 2.15 -0.02 1.65
N GLN A 46 0.87 -0.39 1.71
CA GLN A 46 0.39 -1.47 2.59
C GLN A 46 1.05 -2.81 2.26
N THR A 47 1.14 -3.17 0.98
CA THR A 47 1.79 -4.41 0.52
C THR A 47 3.26 -4.47 0.94
N LYS A 48 4.00 -3.35 0.86
CA LYS A 48 5.40 -3.31 1.32
C LYS A 48 5.52 -3.57 2.82
N ILE A 49 4.65 -2.95 3.63
CA ILE A 49 4.62 -3.15 5.08
C ILE A 49 4.23 -4.61 5.39
N MET A 50 3.22 -5.14 4.70
CA MET A 50 2.77 -6.51 4.86
C MET A 50 3.89 -7.52 4.53
N LEU A 51 4.61 -7.33 3.42
CA LEU A 51 5.76 -8.18 3.07
C LEU A 51 6.83 -8.16 4.15
N TRP A 52 7.17 -6.98 4.69
CA TRP A 52 8.14 -6.86 5.77
C TRP A 52 7.68 -7.60 7.03
N LEU A 53 6.42 -7.42 7.43
CA LEU A 53 5.83 -8.15 8.57
C LEU A 53 5.83 -9.66 8.34
N THR A 54 5.50 -10.14 7.14
CA THR A 54 5.53 -11.56 6.80
C THR A 54 6.92 -12.15 6.96
N VAL A 55 7.98 -11.43 6.55
CA VAL A 55 9.37 -11.87 6.75
C VAL A 55 9.69 -11.98 8.25
N VAL A 56 9.32 -10.97 9.04
CA VAL A 56 9.54 -10.98 10.50
C VAL A 56 8.83 -12.15 11.17
N ILE A 57 7.55 -12.39 10.85
CA ILE A 57 6.77 -13.51 11.39
C ILE A 57 7.38 -14.85 10.98
N THR A 58 7.86 -14.97 9.74
CA THR A 58 8.51 -16.18 9.25
C THR A 58 9.76 -16.51 10.06
N ILE A 59 10.60 -15.50 10.37
CA ILE A 59 11.80 -15.67 11.20
C ILE A 59 11.43 -16.10 12.63
N LEU A 60 10.45 -15.43 13.25
CA LEU A 60 9.97 -15.77 14.59
C LEU A 60 9.41 -17.21 14.64
N THR A 61 8.68 -17.61 13.61
CA THR A 61 8.13 -18.97 13.49
C THR A 61 9.25 -20.00 13.39
N ALA A 62 10.26 -19.75 12.55
CA ALA A 62 11.42 -20.62 12.44
C ALA A 62 12.20 -20.73 13.76
N ALA A 63 12.41 -19.60 14.45
CA ALA A 63 13.04 -19.59 15.76
C ALA A 63 12.26 -20.42 16.78
N ASN A 64 10.93 -20.27 16.83
CA ASN A 64 10.08 -21.04 17.73
C ASN A 64 10.19 -22.55 17.44
N VAL A 65 10.12 -22.94 16.17
CA VAL A 65 10.34 -24.35 15.76
C VAL A 65 11.69 -24.85 16.27
N ILE A 66 12.78 -24.11 16.06
CA ILE A 66 14.11 -24.49 16.55
C ILE A 66 14.12 -24.66 18.08
N THR A 67 13.51 -23.74 18.83
CA THR A 67 13.47 -23.83 20.29
C THR A 67 12.72 -25.07 20.78
N VAL A 68 11.59 -25.40 20.15
CA VAL A 68 10.82 -26.61 20.47
C VAL A 68 11.64 -27.85 20.16
N PHE A 69 12.26 -27.93 18.98
CA PHE A 69 13.10 -29.07 18.61
C PHE A 69 14.32 -29.24 19.53
N ALA A 70 15.00 -28.15 19.89
CA ALA A 70 16.13 -28.19 20.83
C ALA A 70 15.69 -28.70 22.22
N SER A 71 14.52 -28.27 22.69
CA SER A 71 13.97 -28.72 23.98
C SER A 71 13.63 -30.21 23.99
N LEU A 72 13.20 -30.76 22.85
CA LEU A 72 12.90 -32.19 22.71
C LEU A 72 14.17 -33.05 22.62
N LEU A 73 15.24 -32.54 22.01
CA LEU A 73 16.52 -33.26 21.88
C LEU A 73 17.37 -33.23 23.16
N CYS A 74 17.20 -32.22 24.02
CA CYS A 74 17.90 -32.11 25.31
C CYS A 74 17.18 -32.82 26.47
N ARG A 75 16.05 -33.48 26.22
CA ARG A 75 15.29 -34.25 27.20
C ARG A 75 15.49 -35.75 27.01
#